data_AF-A0A6L2Q7G4-F1
#
_entry.id   AF-A0A6L2Q7G4-F1
#
_cell.length_a   1.000
_cell.length_b   1.000
_cell.length_c   1.000
_cell.angle_alpha   90.00
_cell.angle_beta   90.00
_cell.angle_gamma   90.00
#
_symmetry.space_group_name_H-M   'P 1'
#
loop_
_entity.id
_entity.type
_entity.pdbx_description
1 polymer ?
#
loop_
_entity_poly.entity_id
_entity_poly.type
_entity_poly.pdbx_seq_one_letter_code
_entity_poly.pdbx_strand_id
1 'polypeptide(L)'
;MTCLDFARDDELVDYSGYSKIVENEKQTLLKGIRPTDTWRYRPNERGNFMCLHTREELDFSRVNDDFCDCVVDGSDEPGTSACQNGRFYCDTQNTGFPGT
;
A
#
# COMPACT_ATOMS: atom_id res chain seq x y z
N MET A 1 11.75 4.78 8.56
CA MET A 1 11.33 3.74 7.59
C MET A 1 12.54 2.85 7.27
N THR A 2 12.45 1.53 7.46
CA THR A 2 13.49 0.55 7.09
C THR A 2 12.84 -0.62 6.35
N CYS A 3 13.42 -1.06 5.24
CA CYS A 3 12.96 -2.14 4.36
C CYS A 3 13.96 -3.35 4.44
N LEU A 4 13.80 -4.44 3.66
CA LEU A 4 14.73 -5.60 3.56
C LEU A 4 14.82 -6.07 2.05
N ASP A 5 15.89 -6.75 1.58
CA ASP A 5 16.42 -6.81 0.15
C ASP A 5 16.38 -8.16 -0.67
N PHE A 6 16.34 -8.12 -2.04
CA PHE A 6 16.99 -9.01 -3.08
C PHE A 6 16.70 -8.58 -4.58
N ALA A 7 17.58 -8.82 -5.58
CA ALA A 7 17.52 -8.25 -6.98
C ALA A 7 17.46 -9.27 -8.17
N ARG A 8 16.81 -8.92 -9.33
CA ARG A 8 17.30 -9.01 -10.77
C ARG A 8 16.26 -9.21 -11.93
N ASP A 9 16.48 -8.41 -13.00
CA ASP A 9 16.35 -8.45 -14.50
C ASP A 9 15.28 -9.24 -15.34
N ASP A 10 14.59 -8.44 -16.19
CA ASP A 10 13.99 -8.57 -17.56
C ASP A 10 12.86 -9.57 -17.96
N GLU A 11 11.74 -8.98 -18.43
CA GLU A 11 10.59 -9.46 -19.23
C GLU A 11 9.83 -10.75 -18.84
N LEU A 12 9.24 -10.73 -17.65
CA LEU A 12 7.88 -11.17 -17.33
C LEU A 12 7.61 -10.53 -15.96
N VAL A 13 6.86 -9.44 -15.89
CA VAL A 13 6.67 -8.71 -14.62
C VAL A 13 5.83 -9.58 -13.68
N ASP A 14 6.49 -10.46 -12.94
CA ASP A 14 5.93 -11.17 -11.80
C ASP A 14 5.53 -10.11 -10.78
N TYR A 15 4.24 -9.82 -10.76
CA TYR A 15 3.59 -8.83 -9.90
C TYR A 15 3.58 -9.25 -8.42
N SER A 16 4.54 -10.07 -7.98
CA SER A 16 4.55 -10.73 -6.67
C SER A 16 4.87 -9.78 -5.51
N GLY A 17 5.13 -8.49 -5.75
CA GLY A 17 5.22 -7.43 -4.73
C GLY A 17 4.02 -6.47 -4.69
N TYR A 18 3.10 -6.58 -5.64
CA TYR A 18 2.15 -5.53 -5.96
C TYR A 18 0.69 -5.98 -5.77
N SER A 19 0.03 -5.33 -4.83
CA SER A 19 -1.36 -5.59 -4.47
C SER A 19 -2.31 -5.06 -5.56
N LYS A 20 -2.82 -5.94 -6.43
CA LYS A 20 -3.84 -5.58 -7.44
C LYS A 20 -5.22 -5.52 -6.80
N ILE A 21 -5.83 -4.34 -6.78
CA ILE A 21 -7.23 -4.15 -6.39
C ILE A 21 -8.02 -3.92 -7.68
N VAL A 22 -9.05 -4.74 -7.91
CA VAL A 22 -9.92 -4.59 -9.06
C VAL A 22 -11.16 -3.82 -8.60
N GLU A 23 -11.31 -2.60 -9.09
CA GLU A 23 -12.54 -1.82 -8.96
C GLU A 23 -13.09 -1.61 -10.38
N ASN A 24 -14.31 -2.07 -10.66
CA ASN A 24 -14.97 -1.84 -11.96
C ASN A 24 -14.07 -2.14 -13.19
N GLU A 25 -13.42 -3.31 -13.19
CA GLU A 25 -12.46 -3.75 -14.23
C GLU A 25 -11.16 -2.90 -14.35
N LYS A 26 -11.03 -1.83 -13.57
CA LYS A 26 -9.82 -1.04 -13.45
C LYS A 26 -8.90 -1.69 -12.42
N GLN A 27 -7.73 -2.12 -12.89
CA GLN A 27 -6.68 -2.63 -12.02
C GLN A 27 -5.98 -1.43 -11.36
N THR A 28 -6.26 -1.19 -10.08
CA THR A 28 -5.56 -0.20 -9.28
C THR A 28 -4.43 -0.91 -8.53
N LEU A 29 -3.22 -0.42 -8.75
CA LEU A 29 -2.02 -0.89 -8.10
C LEU A 29 -1.80 -0.14 -6.79
N LEU A 30 -2.05 -0.80 -5.66
CA LEU A 30 -1.93 -0.14 -4.36
C LEU A 30 -0.51 -0.33 -3.78
N LYS A 31 0.19 0.78 -3.60
CA LYS A 31 1.58 0.81 -3.13
C LYS A 31 1.65 0.54 -1.63
N GLY A 32 2.78 -0.01 -1.20
CA GLY A 32 3.08 -0.14 0.23
C GLY A 32 2.31 -1.22 0.96
N ILE A 33 1.60 -2.11 0.24
CA ILE A 33 0.84 -3.21 0.84
C ILE A 33 1.47 -4.53 0.46
N ARG A 34 1.59 -5.42 1.44
CA ARG A 34 1.99 -6.81 1.22
C ARG A 34 0.97 -7.49 0.29
N PRO A 35 1.39 -8.21 -0.76
CA PRO A 35 0.47 -8.90 -1.66
C PRO A 35 -0.60 -9.75 -0.95
N THR A 36 -0.24 -10.41 0.15
CA THR A 36 -1.18 -11.23 0.96
C THR A 36 -2.23 -10.43 1.71
N ASP A 37 -2.02 -9.12 1.91
CA ASP A 37 -2.90 -8.23 2.66
C ASP A 37 -3.78 -7.37 1.75
N THR A 38 -3.60 -7.44 0.42
CA THR A 38 -4.39 -6.72 -0.60
C THR A 38 -5.90 -6.77 -0.34
N TRP A 39 -6.42 -7.93 0.08
CA TRP A 39 -7.85 -8.13 0.29
C TRP A 39 -8.44 -7.24 1.38
N ARG A 40 -7.62 -6.78 2.34
CA ARG A 40 -8.03 -5.87 3.41
C ARG A 40 -8.31 -4.44 2.92
N TYR A 41 -7.79 -4.11 1.75
CA TYR A 41 -7.91 -2.79 1.13
C TYR A 41 -8.94 -2.76 0.01
N ARG A 42 -9.74 -3.81 -0.16
CA ARG A 42 -10.83 -3.79 -1.14
C ARG A 42 -11.91 -2.82 -0.68
N PRO A 43 -12.35 -1.89 -1.55
CA PRO A 43 -13.51 -1.07 -1.27
C PRO A 43 -14.75 -1.95 -1.02
N ASN A 44 -15.64 -1.48 -0.17
CA ASN A 44 -16.96 -2.09 0.00
C ASN A 44 -17.89 -1.78 -1.20
N GLU A 45 -19.15 -2.25 -1.13
CA GLU A 45 -20.14 -2.02 -2.19
C GLU A 45 -20.44 -0.55 -2.49
N ARG A 46 -20.10 0.35 -1.56
CA ARG A 46 -20.28 1.80 -1.69
C ARG A 46 -19.04 2.52 -2.27
N GLY A 47 -17.97 1.79 -2.56
CA GLY A 47 -16.69 2.38 -2.99
C GLY A 47 -15.86 2.94 -1.84
N ASN A 48 -16.13 2.51 -0.60
CA ASN A 48 -15.45 3.03 0.58
C ASN A 48 -14.41 2.05 1.14
N PHE A 49 -13.30 2.58 1.62
CA PHE A 49 -12.32 1.90 2.46
C PHE A 49 -12.78 1.87 3.92
N MET A 50 -12.33 0.87 4.67
CA MET A 50 -12.58 0.76 6.10
C MET A 50 -11.23 0.64 6.82
N CYS A 51 -10.93 1.59 7.71
CA CYS A 51 -9.71 1.55 8.53
C CYS A 51 -9.60 0.19 9.22
N LEU A 52 -8.40 -0.39 9.21
CA LEU A 52 -8.21 -1.80 9.59
C LEU A 52 -8.47 -2.05 11.09
N HIS A 53 -8.19 -1.06 11.94
CA HIS A 53 -8.43 -1.14 13.38
C HIS A 53 -9.72 -0.44 13.82
N THR A 54 -9.87 0.85 13.50
CA THR A 54 -10.99 1.67 14.00
C THR A 54 -12.31 1.38 13.30
N ARG A 55 -12.26 0.78 12.10
CA ARG A 55 -13.41 0.53 11.22
C ARG A 55 -14.15 1.79 10.78
N GLU A 56 -13.50 2.94 10.86
CA GLU A 56 -14.01 4.17 10.26
C GLU A 56 -14.07 4.00 8.74
N GLU A 57 -15.16 4.47 8.15
CA GLU A 57 -15.43 4.32 6.72
C GLU A 57 -15.05 5.62 6.00
N LEU A 58 -14.22 5.49 4.96
CA LEU A 58 -13.67 6.60 4.19
C LEU A 58 -13.89 6.33 2.70
N ASP A 59 -13.99 7.38 1.89
CA ASP A 59 -13.99 7.21 0.44
C ASP A 59 -12.67 6.56 0.00
N PHE A 60 -12.70 5.57 -0.90
CA PHE A 60 -11.47 4.87 -1.31
C PHE A 60 -10.46 5.81 -1.99
N SER A 61 -10.89 6.95 -2.51
CA SER A 61 -10.00 8.00 -3.04
C SER A 61 -9.06 8.61 -2.00
N ARG A 62 -9.33 8.41 -0.70
CA ARG A 62 -8.46 8.86 0.39
C ARG A 62 -7.33 7.89 0.73
N VAL A 63 -7.32 6.71 0.13
CA VAL A 63 -6.23 5.75 0.36
C VAL A 63 -5.01 6.19 -0.45
N ASN A 64 -3.89 6.46 0.24
CA ASN A 64 -2.66 7.01 -0.31
C ASN A 64 -2.84 8.40 -0.93
N ASP A 65 -3.57 9.29 -0.26
CA ASP A 65 -3.79 10.67 -0.70
C ASP A 65 -2.85 11.70 -0.04
N ASP A 66 -1.82 11.22 0.67
CA ASP A 66 -0.88 12.02 1.47
C ASP A 66 -1.53 12.73 2.67
N PHE A 67 -2.71 12.26 3.13
CA PHE A 67 -3.37 12.72 4.35
C PHE A 67 -3.70 11.55 5.28
N CYS A 68 -3.57 11.75 6.60
CA CYS A 68 -3.82 10.69 7.57
C CYS A 68 -5.24 10.77 8.16
N ASP A 69 -6.18 10.06 7.55
CA ASP A 69 -7.56 9.91 8.02
C ASP A 69 -7.71 8.79 9.07
N CYS A 70 -7.07 7.63 8.89
CA CYS A 70 -7.11 6.55 9.88
C CYS A 70 -6.13 6.83 11.03
N VAL A 71 -6.41 7.84 11.85
CA VAL A 71 -5.45 8.43 12.82
C VAL A 71 -4.80 7.45 13.81
N VAL A 72 -5.49 6.35 14.14
CA VAL A 72 -5.01 5.38 15.14
C VAL A 72 -4.00 4.41 14.54
N ASP A 73 -4.31 3.83 13.37
CA ASP A 73 -3.54 2.74 12.76
C ASP A 73 -2.81 3.14 11.46
N GLY A 74 -3.12 4.30 10.89
CA GLY A 74 -2.55 4.84 9.67
C GLY A 74 -2.72 3.93 8.46
N SER A 75 -3.81 3.17 8.45
CA SER A 75 -4.01 2.08 7.51
C SER A 75 -4.49 2.55 6.13
N ASP A 76 -4.92 3.80 5.99
CA ASP A 76 -5.22 4.48 4.74
C ASP A 76 -3.97 4.87 3.95
N GLU A 77 -2.82 5.04 4.62
CA GLU A 77 -1.58 5.56 4.01
C GLU A 77 -0.44 4.52 3.98
N PRO A 78 -0.62 3.30 3.43
CA PRO A 78 0.45 2.31 3.38
C PRO A 78 1.55 2.66 2.37
N GLY A 79 1.26 3.47 1.35
CA GLY A 79 2.14 3.85 0.25
C GLY A 79 2.74 5.25 0.36
N THR A 80 2.44 5.99 1.43
CA THR A 80 2.92 7.35 1.68
C THR A 80 3.57 7.45 3.08
N SER A 81 3.93 8.66 3.49
CA SER A 81 4.47 8.95 4.83
C SER A 81 3.55 9.82 5.69
N ALA A 82 2.28 9.98 5.31
CA ALA A 82 1.37 10.91 5.96
C ALA A 82 0.98 10.49 7.39
N CYS A 83 0.94 9.19 7.68
CA CYS A 83 0.62 8.69 9.01
C CYS A 83 1.87 8.36 9.84
N GLN A 84 1.99 8.94 11.05
CA GLN A 84 3.07 8.65 11.98
C GLN A 84 3.11 7.19 12.44
N ASN A 85 1.94 6.55 12.55
CA ASN A 85 1.78 5.14 12.89
C ASN A 85 1.65 4.23 11.65
N GLY A 86 1.81 4.80 10.45
CA GLY A 86 1.66 4.10 9.19
C GLY A 86 2.67 2.96 9.03
N ARG A 87 2.26 1.92 8.31
CA ARG A 87 3.10 0.78 7.98
C ARG A 87 3.07 0.56 6.48
N PHE A 88 4.27 0.51 5.89
CA PHE A 88 4.44 0.19 4.48
C PHE A 88 5.19 -1.12 4.30
N TYR A 89 4.87 -1.81 3.22
CA TYR A 89 5.56 -2.98 2.72
C TYR A 89 6.39 -2.58 1.49
N CYS A 90 7.68 -2.92 1.52
CA CYS A 90 8.54 -2.91 0.35
C CYS A 90 9.09 -4.32 0.15
N ASP A 91 9.13 -4.75 -1.11
CA ASP A 91 9.74 -5.98 -1.59
C ASP A 91 11.27 -5.84 -1.75
N THR A 92 11.76 -4.62 -2.01
CA THR A 92 13.17 -4.33 -2.31
C THR A 92 13.65 -3.06 -1.59
N GLN A 93 14.80 -3.08 -0.89
CA GLN A 93 15.57 -1.85 -0.70
C GLN A 93 16.57 -1.71 -1.84
N ASN A 94 16.86 -0.47 -2.23
CA ASN A 94 18.03 -0.19 -3.05
C ASN A 94 19.27 -0.62 -2.25
N THR A 95 20.01 -1.60 -2.74
CA THR A 95 21.42 -1.80 -2.38
C THR A 95 22.11 -0.44 -2.47
N GLY A 96 22.63 0.06 -1.35
CA GLY A 96 23.04 1.45 -1.20
C GLY A 96 23.79 2.03 -2.39
N PHE A 97 23.49 3.28 -2.72
CA PHE A 97 24.40 4.09 -3.52
C PHE A 97 25.80 3.98 -2.90
N PRO A 98 26.85 3.58 -3.65
CA PRO A 98 28.20 3.63 -3.13
C PRO A 98 28.52 5.08 -2.81
N GLY A 99 28.48 5.42 -1.52
CA GLY A 99 28.86 6.72 -1.01
C GLY A 99 30.29 7.00 -1.46
N THR A 100 30.44 8.12 -2.16
CA THR A 100 31.71 8.71 -2.60
C THR A 100 32.59 9.12 -1.43
#